data_AF-A0A7R9DEX7-F1
#
_entry.id   AF-A0A7R9DEX7-F1
#
_cell.length_a   1.000
_cell.length_b   1.000
_cell.length_c   1.000
_cell.angle_alpha   90.00
_cell.angle_beta   90.00
_cell.angle_gamma   90.00
#
_symmetry.space_group_name_H-M   'P 1'
#
loop_
_entity.id
_entity.type
_entity.pdbx_description
1 polymer ?
#
loop_
_entity_poly.entity_id
_entity_poly.type
_entity_poly.pdbx_seq_one_letter_code
_entity_poly.pdbx_strand_id
1 'polypeptide(L)'
;MPRRPSETECDNKKRISHNGTRLPDPIREGEVFTDSSQKQWRIGRSIGVGGFGEIYLASDNTAKPVGPDTPSVIKVEPHQNGPLFVEMNFYVRSAKPSLIEEWKQQKGLTHLGVSPYHGSGSHVYLGERYRFIVIERFGPDLNKLFLQSNRRFHLKTVLYLGIQIVSVVMYTLLAPFYWEGGGFTLLVSVVLTLLLVTVVLTLLLVTVVLTLLLVSVVLTLLLVIVVLTLLLVTVVLTLLLVTVVLTLLLVTVVLTLLLVTVVLTLLLVTVVLTLLLVTVVLTLLLVTAVLTLLLVSVLTLAVHTREGVSGRSSVVFPRGPSQHTNGKVKLGMFCSQLDALEYIHSKGYCHADIKGSNLLLGHRKGAEHQVHLLDFGLAIRFAKNGRHVEFWQDERRAHDGTLEFTSRDAHHGAHSRRGDLETLGYNLLQWLCGRLPWEDAATIVDPEYVHLQKKTFMNNIPQLMRRCFPHSQFPGEV
;
A
#
# COMPACT_ATOMS: atom_id res chain seq x y z
N MET A 1 -25.68 19.99 71.19
CA MET A 1 -25.64 19.80 69.72
C MET A 1 -24.19 19.95 69.25
N PRO A 2 -23.70 19.16 68.28
CA PRO A 2 -22.42 19.43 67.63
C PRO A 2 -22.49 20.74 66.85
N ARG A 3 -21.36 21.46 66.73
CA ARG A 3 -21.26 22.62 65.82
C ARG A 3 -21.23 22.10 64.37
N ARG A 4 -21.81 22.84 63.42
CA ARG A 4 -21.51 22.65 61.99
C ARG A 4 -20.01 22.91 61.76
N PRO A 5 -19.33 22.15 60.89
CA PRO A 5 -18.04 22.56 60.34
C PRO A 5 -18.15 23.90 59.62
N SER A 6 -17.09 24.69 59.65
CA SER A 6 -16.95 25.90 58.85
C SER A 6 -16.65 25.55 57.39
N GLU A 7 -17.23 26.28 56.43
CA GLU A 7 -17.15 26.03 54.99
C GLU A 7 -15.79 26.44 54.37
N THR A 8 -14.68 26.20 55.07
CA THR A 8 -13.34 26.72 54.74
C THR A 8 -12.24 25.67 54.64
N GLU A 9 -12.54 24.39 54.87
CA GLU A 9 -11.63 23.27 54.65
C GLU A 9 -12.14 22.33 53.54
N CYS A 10 -12.34 22.87 52.34
CA CYS A 10 -12.42 22.05 51.13
C CYS A 10 -11.02 21.49 50.81
N ASP A 11 -10.77 20.29 51.35
CA ASP A 11 -9.68 19.34 51.05
C ASP A 11 -8.77 19.75 49.87
N ASN A 12 -7.73 20.53 50.18
CA ASN A 12 -6.90 21.23 49.21
C ASN A 12 -5.84 20.30 48.58
N LYS A 13 -6.34 19.27 47.88
CA LYS A 13 -5.53 18.32 47.11
C LYS A 13 -4.82 19.07 45.98
N LYS A 14 -3.54 19.38 46.21
CA LYS A 14 -2.66 20.06 45.25
C LYS A 14 -2.80 19.47 43.85
N ARG A 15 -3.35 20.26 42.93
CA ARG A 15 -3.51 19.89 41.53
C ARG A 15 -2.13 19.79 40.87
N ILE A 16 -1.75 18.59 40.46
CA ILE A 16 -0.44 18.28 39.86
C ILE A 16 -0.67 17.67 38.48
N SER A 17 0.06 18.14 37.47
CA SER A 17 0.03 17.60 36.11
C SER A 17 0.84 16.31 35.97
N HIS A 18 0.72 15.63 34.83
CA HIS A 18 1.44 14.38 34.55
C HIS A 18 2.97 14.52 34.56
N ASN A 19 3.52 15.74 34.46
CA ASN A 19 4.96 16.01 34.55
C ASN A 19 5.42 16.53 35.93
N GLY A 20 4.54 16.49 36.94
CA GLY A 20 4.84 16.92 38.31
C GLY A 20 4.64 18.42 38.58
N THR A 21 4.31 19.23 37.57
CA THR A 21 4.08 20.68 37.76
C THR A 21 2.79 20.94 38.54
N ARG A 22 2.82 21.86 39.51
CA ARG A 22 1.60 22.35 40.16
C ARG A 22 0.79 23.16 39.16
N LEU A 23 -0.46 22.76 38.94
CA LEU A 23 -1.42 23.49 38.12
C LEU A 23 -2.23 24.48 38.99
N PRO A 24 -2.64 25.62 38.43
CA PRO A 24 -3.64 26.50 39.05
C PRO A 24 -5.03 25.84 39.12
N ASP A 25 -5.91 26.47 39.90
CA ASP A 25 -7.32 26.07 40.00
C ASP A 25 -8.04 26.25 38.65
N PRO A 26 -9.02 25.39 38.30
CA PRO A 26 -9.76 25.51 37.05
C PRO A 26 -10.48 26.85 36.91
N ILE A 27 -10.46 27.39 35.70
CA ILE A 27 -11.17 28.61 35.33
C ILE A 27 -12.64 28.25 35.09
N ARG A 28 -13.55 29.03 35.67
CA ARG A 28 -14.98 28.70 35.72
C ARG A 28 -15.62 28.67 34.33
N GLU A 29 -16.35 27.60 34.04
CA GLU A 29 -17.18 27.53 32.82
C GLU A 29 -18.14 28.71 32.73
N GLY A 30 -18.12 29.39 31.58
CA GLY A 30 -18.87 30.61 31.31
C GLY A 30 -18.11 31.92 31.46
N GLU A 31 -16.85 31.89 31.92
CA GLU A 31 -15.95 33.05 31.94
C GLU A 31 -15.69 33.59 30.51
N VAL A 32 -15.43 34.91 30.38
CA VAL A 32 -15.31 35.58 29.08
C VAL A 32 -13.93 36.20 28.88
N PHE A 33 -13.17 35.61 27.97
CA PHE A 33 -11.83 36.02 27.61
C PHE A 33 -11.90 37.05 26.48
N THR A 34 -11.20 38.18 26.62
CA THR A 34 -11.07 39.17 25.54
C THR A 34 -9.66 39.08 24.98
N ASP A 35 -9.53 38.85 23.67
CA ASP A 35 -8.24 38.72 23.00
C ASP A 35 -7.63 40.06 22.58
N SER A 36 -6.40 40.02 22.08
CA SER A 36 -5.64 41.22 21.70
C SER A 36 -6.26 42.02 20.53
N SER A 37 -7.26 41.45 19.84
CA SER A 37 -8.07 42.13 18.81
C SER A 37 -9.41 42.66 19.33
N GLN A 38 -9.62 42.64 20.66
CA GLN A 38 -10.88 42.95 21.36
C GLN A 38 -12.03 41.98 21.05
N LYS A 39 -11.76 40.85 20.39
CA LYS A 39 -12.76 39.80 20.20
C LYS A 39 -12.95 39.03 21.51
N GLN A 40 -14.21 38.81 21.88
CA GLN A 40 -14.59 38.06 23.08
C GLN A 40 -14.82 36.58 22.76
N TRP A 41 -14.46 35.74 23.73
CA TRP A 41 -14.60 34.29 23.68
C TRP A 41 -15.09 33.79 25.04
N ARG A 42 -16.26 33.16 25.08
CA ARG A 42 -16.76 32.48 26.27
C ARG A 42 -16.13 31.10 26.35
N ILE A 43 -15.65 30.70 27.54
CA ILE A 43 -15.16 29.33 27.76
C ILE A 43 -16.28 28.40 28.23
N GLY A 44 -16.19 27.14 27.81
CA GLY A 44 -16.98 26.02 28.32
C GLY A 44 -16.17 25.17 29.29
N ARG A 45 -16.62 23.93 29.52
CA ARG A 45 -15.88 22.92 30.28
C ARG A 45 -14.46 22.69 29.74
N SER A 46 -13.57 22.30 30.66
CA SER A 46 -12.26 21.72 30.34
C SER A 46 -12.42 20.40 29.56
N ILE A 47 -11.47 20.13 28.65
CA ILE A 47 -11.41 18.90 27.84
C ILE A 47 -10.04 18.21 27.88
N GLY A 48 -9.01 18.85 28.44
CA GLY A 48 -7.66 18.31 28.49
C GLY A 48 -6.74 19.10 29.40
N VAL A 49 -5.94 18.40 30.19
CA VAL A 49 -4.99 18.98 31.15
C VAL A 49 -3.57 18.60 30.71
N GLY A 50 -2.78 19.59 30.33
CA GLY A 50 -1.42 19.43 29.83
C GLY A 50 -0.37 19.37 30.95
N GLY A 51 0.91 19.54 30.58
CA GLY A 51 2.00 19.64 31.55
C GLY A 51 1.99 20.97 32.32
N PHE A 52 1.69 22.07 31.63
CA PHE A 52 1.85 23.45 32.12
C PHE A 52 0.54 24.26 32.17
N GLY A 53 -0.57 23.68 31.71
CA GLY A 53 -1.83 24.39 31.49
C GLY A 53 -3.00 23.48 31.14
N GLU A 54 -4.08 24.09 30.65
CA GLU A 54 -5.36 23.43 30.45
C GLU A 54 -6.09 23.94 29.20
N ILE A 55 -6.88 23.06 28.58
CA ILE A 55 -7.60 23.31 27.33
C ILE A 55 -9.11 23.26 27.59
N TYR A 56 -9.79 24.37 27.29
CA TYR A 56 -11.22 24.56 27.47
C TYR A 56 -11.93 24.63 26.11
N LEU A 57 -13.18 24.18 26.04
CA LEU A 57 -14.05 24.53 24.90
C LEU A 57 -14.22 26.06 24.82
N ALA A 58 -14.34 26.63 23.62
CA ALA A 58 -14.52 28.08 23.46
C ALA A 58 -15.55 28.42 22.37
N SER A 59 -16.24 29.56 22.52
CA SER A 59 -17.22 30.09 21.56
C SER A 59 -17.10 31.62 21.50
N ASP A 60 -17.09 32.20 20.30
CA ASP A 60 -17.18 33.64 20.10
C ASP A 60 -18.61 34.18 20.21
N ASN A 61 -19.63 33.33 20.08
CA ASN A 61 -20.97 33.63 20.55
C ASN A 61 -20.99 33.55 22.09
N THR A 62 -20.77 34.69 22.74
CA THR A 62 -20.74 34.81 24.22
C THR A 62 -22.11 34.76 24.87
N ALA A 63 -23.20 34.97 24.11
CA ALA A 63 -24.57 35.01 24.61
C ALA A 63 -25.16 33.62 24.95
N LYS A 64 -24.48 32.53 24.56
CA LYS A 64 -24.92 31.14 24.81
C LYS A 64 -23.86 30.35 25.59
N PRO A 65 -24.26 29.35 26.41
CA PRO A 65 -23.34 28.35 26.92
C PRO A 65 -22.60 27.62 25.79
N VAL A 66 -21.37 27.17 26.05
CA VAL A 66 -20.51 26.58 25.01
C VAL A 66 -20.87 25.11 24.81
N GLY A 67 -21.40 24.77 23.64
CA GLY A 67 -21.83 23.41 23.32
C GLY A 67 -20.69 22.41 23.11
N PRO A 68 -20.96 21.10 23.27
CA PRO A 68 -19.96 20.04 23.13
C PRO A 68 -19.45 19.83 21.69
N ASP A 69 -19.98 20.57 20.71
CA ASP A 69 -19.64 20.51 19.28
C ASP A 69 -18.98 21.81 18.77
N THR A 70 -18.58 22.73 19.67
CA THR A 70 -17.93 23.98 19.27
C THR A 70 -16.62 23.74 18.48
N PRO A 71 -16.32 24.50 17.41
CA PRO A 71 -15.14 24.30 16.57
C PRO A 71 -13.83 24.87 17.15
N SER A 72 -13.88 25.61 18.26
CA SER A 72 -12.71 26.28 18.84
C SER A 72 -12.46 25.85 20.28
N VAL A 73 -11.18 25.88 20.67
CA VAL A 73 -10.73 25.65 22.04
C VAL A 73 -9.74 26.73 22.45
N ILE A 74 -9.58 26.94 23.75
CA ILE A 74 -8.61 27.86 24.33
C ILE A 74 -7.64 27.07 25.21
N LYS A 75 -6.33 27.12 24.88
CA LYS A 75 -5.23 26.64 25.73
C LYS A 75 -4.80 27.80 26.63
N VAL A 76 -4.76 27.56 27.95
CA VAL A 76 -4.44 28.55 28.98
C VAL A 76 -3.26 28.08 29.83
N GLU A 77 -2.28 28.97 30.04
CA GLU A 77 -1.15 28.76 30.96
C GLU A 77 -0.92 30.02 31.81
N PRO A 78 -0.39 29.91 33.05
CA PRO A 78 0.17 31.03 33.79
C PRO A 78 1.08 31.91 32.91
N HIS A 79 1.00 33.24 33.06
CA HIS A 79 1.75 34.17 32.21
C HIS A 79 3.29 34.05 32.39
N GLN A 80 3.74 33.42 33.47
CA GLN A 80 5.16 33.10 33.74
C GLN A 80 5.68 31.91 32.93
N ASN A 81 4.80 31.05 32.39
CA ASN A 81 5.21 29.85 31.67
C ASN A 81 5.72 30.19 30.25
N GLY A 82 6.90 29.67 29.94
CA GLY A 82 7.57 29.85 28.64
C GLY A 82 6.86 29.20 27.44
N PRO A 83 6.41 27.93 27.51
CA PRO A 83 5.91 27.20 26.34
C PRO A 83 4.78 27.90 25.58
N LEU A 84 3.69 28.30 26.25
CA LEU A 84 2.61 29.02 25.56
C LEU A 84 3.03 30.39 25.00
N PHE A 85 4.07 31.03 25.54
CA PHE A 85 4.63 32.25 24.93
C PHE A 85 5.36 31.94 23.62
N VAL A 86 6.13 30.84 23.55
CA VAL A 86 6.81 30.40 22.32
C VAL A 86 5.77 30.00 21.26
N GLU A 87 4.80 29.18 21.63
CA GLU A 87 3.70 28.73 20.75
C GLU A 87 2.90 29.92 20.20
N MET A 88 2.43 30.83 21.07
CA MET A 88 1.71 32.04 20.67
C MET A 88 2.53 32.91 19.70
N ASN A 89 3.85 33.02 19.91
CA ASN A 89 4.72 33.75 18.99
C ASN A 89 4.90 33.04 17.64
N PHE A 90 4.92 31.71 17.59
CA PHE A 90 4.88 30.98 16.33
C PHE A 90 3.57 31.29 15.59
N TYR A 91 2.40 31.10 16.21
CA TYR A 91 1.11 31.30 15.56
C TYR A 91 0.91 32.72 15.02
N VAL A 92 1.20 33.74 15.83
CA VAL A 92 1.05 35.17 15.46
C VAL A 92 1.94 35.59 14.28
N ARG A 93 3.11 34.95 14.12
CA ARG A 93 4.09 35.28 13.07
C ARG A 93 3.93 34.43 11.82
N SER A 94 3.66 33.13 12.00
CA SER A 94 3.83 32.10 10.98
C SER A 94 2.54 31.37 10.61
N ALA A 95 1.43 31.50 11.35
CA ALA A 95 0.18 30.76 11.10
C ALA A 95 -1.04 31.67 10.87
N LYS A 96 -0.83 32.89 10.37
CA LYS A 96 -1.94 33.78 9.96
C LYS A 96 -2.75 33.12 8.82
N PRO A 97 -4.09 33.21 8.81
CA PRO A 97 -4.92 32.59 7.77
C PRO A 97 -4.48 32.91 6.34
N SER A 98 -4.08 34.15 6.06
CA SER A 98 -3.60 34.57 4.73
C SER A 98 -2.32 33.84 4.28
N LEU A 99 -1.37 33.60 5.19
CA LEU A 99 -0.09 32.92 4.88
C LEU A 99 -0.28 31.42 4.62
N ILE A 100 -1.32 30.83 5.23
CA ILE A 100 -1.70 29.42 5.05
C ILE A 100 -2.41 29.25 3.70
N GLU A 101 -3.36 30.12 3.36
CA GLU A 101 -4.03 30.07 2.06
C GLU A 101 -3.09 30.43 0.90
N GLU A 102 -2.18 31.38 1.07
CA GLU A 102 -1.09 31.70 0.12
C GLU A 102 -0.24 30.45 -0.19
N TRP A 103 0.24 29.75 0.85
CA TRP A 103 1.03 28.52 0.68
C TRP A 103 0.23 27.39 0.04
N LYS A 104 -1.02 27.19 0.46
CA LYS A 104 -1.92 26.20 -0.14
C LYS A 104 -2.12 26.45 -1.64
N GLN A 105 -2.33 27.71 -2.05
CA GLN A 105 -2.43 28.08 -3.46
C GLN A 105 -1.10 27.86 -4.20
N GLN A 106 0.03 28.31 -3.64
CA GLN A 106 1.36 28.13 -4.21
C GLN A 106 1.74 26.65 -4.45
N LYS A 107 1.30 25.76 -3.54
CA LYS A 107 1.61 24.33 -3.56
C LYS A 107 0.51 23.43 -4.16
N GLY A 108 -0.64 24.00 -4.56
CA GLY A 108 -1.79 23.24 -5.06
C GLY A 108 -2.49 22.38 -4.00
N LEU A 109 -2.33 22.71 -2.72
CA LEU A 109 -2.82 21.91 -1.59
C LEU A 109 -4.27 22.26 -1.23
N THR A 110 -5.12 21.24 -1.12
CA THR A 110 -6.48 21.38 -0.58
C THR A 110 -6.49 21.64 0.93
N HIS A 111 -5.43 21.23 1.63
CA HIS A 111 -5.32 21.24 3.09
C HIS A 111 -3.83 21.40 3.51
N LEU A 112 -3.58 21.99 4.68
CA LEU A 112 -2.27 22.11 5.29
C LEU A 112 -2.37 21.73 6.77
N GLY A 113 -1.51 20.82 7.25
CA GLY A 113 -1.53 20.33 8.64
C GLY A 113 -1.04 21.33 9.71
N VAL A 114 -1.25 22.63 9.52
CA VAL A 114 -0.96 23.69 10.50
C VAL A 114 -2.23 24.49 10.72
N SER A 115 -2.75 24.49 11.96
CA SER A 115 -3.95 25.26 12.30
C SER A 115 -3.75 26.75 12.02
N PRO A 116 -4.75 27.47 11.48
CA PRO A 116 -4.73 28.92 11.47
C PRO A 116 -4.77 29.49 12.89
N TYR A 117 -4.19 30.68 13.05
CA TYR A 117 -4.28 31.50 14.25
C TYR A 117 -5.65 32.19 14.32
N HIS A 118 -6.39 31.99 15.41
CA HIS A 118 -7.72 32.60 15.63
C HIS A 118 -7.70 33.79 16.59
N GLY A 119 -6.83 33.80 17.61
CA GLY A 119 -6.76 34.84 18.63
C GLY A 119 -5.81 34.48 19.77
N SER A 120 -5.37 35.46 20.55
CA SER A 120 -4.57 35.25 21.77
C SER A 120 -4.57 36.51 22.65
N GLY A 121 -4.29 36.35 23.95
CA GLY A 121 -4.29 37.46 24.88
C GLY A 121 -3.73 37.15 26.26
N SER A 122 -4.05 38.04 27.20
CA SER A 122 -3.91 37.81 28.65
C SER A 122 -5.28 37.90 29.30
N HIS A 123 -5.51 37.10 30.32
CA HIS A 123 -6.71 37.16 31.17
C HIS A 123 -6.26 37.12 32.64
N VAL A 124 -7.02 37.74 33.54
CA VAL A 124 -6.74 37.75 34.98
C VAL A 124 -7.90 37.10 35.69
N TYR A 125 -7.64 36.02 36.41
CA TYR A 125 -8.65 35.20 37.08
C TYR A 125 -8.19 34.88 38.50
N LEU A 126 -9.03 35.21 39.49
CA LEU A 126 -8.72 35.09 40.93
C LEU A 126 -7.40 35.77 41.34
N GLY A 127 -7.06 36.89 40.70
CA GLY A 127 -5.82 37.66 40.92
C GLY A 127 -4.61 37.17 40.12
N GLU A 128 -4.60 35.90 39.68
CA GLU A 128 -3.52 35.35 38.86
C GLU A 128 -3.64 35.76 37.39
N ARG A 129 -2.49 36.00 36.74
CA ARG A 129 -2.43 36.40 35.33
C ARG A 129 -2.06 35.21 34.44
N TYR A 130 -2.92 34.97 33.45
CA TYR A 130 -2.80 33.91 32.47
C TYR A 130 -2.47 34.47 31.08
N ARG A 131 -1.81 33.65 30.26
CA ARG A 131 -1.73 33.76 28.81
C ARG A 131 -2.72 32.76 28.21
N PHE A 132 -3.33 33.11 27.09
CA PHE A 132 -4.19 32.18 26.35
C PHE A 132 -4.02 32.32 24.84
N ILE A 133 -4.28 31.22 24.12
CA ILE A 133 -4.40 31.17 22.66
C ILE A 133 -5.71 30.47 22.28
N VAL A 134 -6.37 30.98 21.24
CA VAL A 134 -7.53 30.37 20.59
C VAL A 134 -7.04 29.58 19.37
N ILE A 135 -7.35 28.29 19.33
CA ILE A 135 -7.00 27.37 18.24
C ILE A 135 -8.24 26.59 17.78
N GLU A 136 -8.17 25.98 16.60
CA GLU A 136 -9.19 25.03 16.17
C GLU A 136 -9.21 23.80 17.09
N ARG A 137 -10.39 23.18 17.21
CA ARG A 137 -10.59 21.94 17.94
C ARG A 137 -10.28 20.72 17.08
N PHE A 138 -9.51 19.80 17.63
CA PHE A 138 -9.11 18.56 16.99
C PHE A 138 -9.74 17.32 17.64
N GLY A 139 -9.69 16.21 16.92
CA GLY A 139 -10.11 14.88 17.34
C GLY A 139 -9.00 14.15 18.12
N PRO A 140 -8.92 12.80 18.05
CA PRO A 140 -7.89 12.05 18.74
C PRO A 140 -6.50 12.27 18.12
N ASP A 141 -5.48 12.13 18.97
CA ASP A 141 -4.07 12.12 18.62
C ASP A 141 -3.62 10.74 18.07
N LEU A 142 -2.55 10.74 17.26
CA LEU A 142 -2.02 9.51 16.67
C LEU A 142 -1.43 8.55 17.72
N ASN A 143 -0.92 9.04 18.85
CA ASN A 143 -0.42 8.16 19.93
C ASN A 143 -1.56 7.36 20.58
N LYS A 144 -2.71 7.97 20.83
CA LYS A 144 -3.92 7.27 21.30
C LYS A 144 -4.39 6.21 20.30
N LEU A 145 -4.37 6.50 19.01
CA LEU A 145 -4.68 5.53 17.96
C LEU A 145 -3.64 4.40 17.87
N PHE A 146 -2.36 4.71 18.08
CA PHE A 146 -1.26 3.74 18.11
C PHE A 146 -1.41 2.77 19.30
N LEU A 147 -1.70 3.28 20.49
CA LEU A 147 -2.00 2.47 21.68
C LEU A 147 -3.24 1.59 21.47
N GLN A 148 -4.32 2.14 20.90
CA GLN A 148 -5.53 1.38 20.52
C GLN A 148 -5.27 0.31 19.44
N SER A 149 -4.25 0.50 18.60
CA SER A 149 -3.82 -0.45 17.57
C SER A 149 -2.79 -1.47 18.08
N ASN A 150 -2.83 -1.81 19.38
CA ASN A 150 -1.86 -2.69 20.04
C ASN A 150 -0.39 -2.30 19.79
N ARG A 151 -0.11 -0.98 19.75
CA ARG A 151 1.20 -0.40 19.44
C ARG A 151 1.78 -0.84 18.09
N ARG A 152 0.97 -1.04 17.05
CA ARG A 152 1.44 -1.14 15.66
C ARG A 152 0.50 -0.47 14.67
N PHE A 153 1.05 0.24 13.70
CA PHE A 153 0.33 0.61 12.49
C PHE A 153 0.70 -0.33 11.35
N HIS A 154 -0.23 -0.57 10.42
CA HIS A 154 0.05 -1.39 9.25
C HIS A 154 1.20 -0.79 8.41
N LEU A 155 2.05 -1.66 7.84
CA LEU A 155 3.15 -1.26 6.96
C LEU A 155 2.70 -0.29 5.86
N LYS A 156 1.49 -0.48 5.29
CA LYS A 156 0.90 0.46 4.33
C LYS A 156 0.77 1.87 4.92
N THR A 157 0.18 2.02 6.11
CA THR A 157 0.01 3.32 6.79
C THR A 157 1.35 4.02 6.99
N VAL A 158 2.37 3.30 7.48
CA VAL A 158 3.66 3.93 7.80
C VAL A 158 4.56 4.12 6.58
N LEU A 159 4.45 3.29 5.53
CA LEU A 159 5.12 3.57 4.24
C LEU A 159 4.51 4.79 3.54
N TYR A 160 3.20 5.03 3.63
CA TYR A 160 2.62 6.27 3.09
C TYR A 160 3.09 7.52 3.86
N LEU A 161 3.34 7.42 5.17
CA LEU A 161 4.01 8.48 5.94
C LEU A 161 5.49 8.62 5.52
N GLY A 162 6.21 7.50 5.41
CA GLY A 162 7.65 7.45 5.12
C GLY A 162 8.05 7.87 3.70
N ILE A 163 7.30 7.49 2.67
CA ILE A 163 7.57 7.88 1.27
C ILE A 163 7.44 9.40 1.10
N GLN A 164 6.44 10.01 1.75
CA GLN A 164 6.29 11.46 1.75
C GLN A 164 7.41 12.16 2.54
N ILE A 165 7.96 11.52 3.57
CA ILE A 165 9.15 12.03 4.28
C ILE A 165 10.38 12.03 3.38
N VAL A 166 10.58 11.04 2.50
CA VAL A 166 11.67 11.06 1.51
C VAL A 166 11.55 12.27 0.57
N SER A 167 10.32 12.62 0.14
CA SER A 167 10.07 13.83 -0.64
C SER A 167 10.46 15.11 0.11
N VAL A 168 10.11 15.23 1.40
CA VAL A 168 10.51 16.39 2.23
C VAL A 168 12.02 16.40 2.51
N VAL A 169 12.65 15.25 2.74
CA VAL A 169 14.10 15.13 2.90
C VAL A 169 14.82 15.66 1.66
N MET A 170 14.32 15.34 0.46
CA MET A 170 14.86 15.85 -0.80
C MET A 170 14.73 17.38 -0.91
N TYR A 171 13.56 17.97 -0.62
CA TYR A 171 13.39 19.42 -0.68
C TYR A 171 14.17 20.15 0.43
N THR A 172 13.97 19.78 1.69
CA THR A 172 14.45 20.54 2.86
C THR A 172 15.97 20.50 3.05
N LEU A 173 16.63 19.39 2.69
CA LEU A 173 18.08 19.26 2.81
C LEU A 173 18.84 19.78 1.58
N LEU A 174 18.26 19.72 0.37
CA LEU A 174 18.91 20.23 -0.85
C LEU A 174 18.66 21.72 -1.08
N ALA A 175 17.49 22.26 -0.72
CA ALA A 175 17.18 23.69 -0.89
C ALA A 175 18.24 24.69 -0.37
N PRO A 176 18.91 24.51 0.79
CA PRO A 176 19.98 25.45 1.20
C PRO A 176 21.23 25.36 0.32
N PHE A 177 21.54 24.22 -0.29
CA PHE A 177 22.67 24.07 -1.22
C PHE A 177 22.38 24.65 -2.62
N TYR A 178 21.13 24.99 -2.91
CA TYR A 178 20.76 25.63 -4.17
C TYR A 178 21.12 27.12 -4.24
N TRP A 179 21.57 27.79 -3.16
CA TRP A 179 21.71 29.26 -3.17
C TRP A 179 22.98 29.91 -2.57
N GLU A 180 23.88 29.17 -1.92
CA GLU A 180 25.21 29.70 -1.55
C GLU A 180 26.33 28.71 -1.93
N GLY A 181 27.31 29.19 -2.72
CA GLY A 181 28.51 28.42 -3.09
C GLY A 181 28.44 27.65 -4.41
N GLY A 182 28.37 28.36 -5.55
CA GLY A 182 28.14 27.78 -6.88
C GLY A 182 29.12 26.69 -7.36
N GLY A 183 30.31 26.54 -6.75
CA GLY A 183 31.19 25.40 -7.01
C GLY A 183 30.66 24.06 -6.47
N PHE A 184 30.05 24.07 -5.28
CA PHE A 184 29.46 22.85 -4.70
C PHE A 184 28.12 22.51 -5.36
N THR A 185 27.29 23.52 -5.67
CA THR A 185 26.05 23.31 -6.42
C THR A 185 26.33 22.76 -7.82
N LEU A 186 27.40 23.21 -8.50
CA LEU A 186 27.84 22.64 -9.77
C LEU A 186 28.29 21.18 -9.61
N LEU A 187 29.11 20.86 -8.61
CA LEU A 187 29.57 19.49 -8.35
C LEU A 187 28.39 18.54 -8.05
N VAL A 188 27.46 18.95 -7.18
CA VAL A 188 26.26 18.17 -6.84
C VAL A 188 25.33 18.02 -8.05
N SER A 189 25.15 19.08 -8.85
CA SER A 189 24.39 19.00 -10.10
C SER A 189 25.04 18.05 -11.10
N VAL A 190 26.35 18.10 -11.30
CA VAL A 190 27.08 17.20 -12.21
C VAL A 190 26.99 15.75 -11.72
N VAL A 191 27.16 15.49 -10.42
CA VAL A 191 27.02 14.14 -9.84
C VAL A 191 25.58 13.62 -9.98
N LEU A 192 24.57 14.44 -9.73
CA LEU A 192 23.15 14.07 -9.95
C LEU A 192 22.84 13.84 -11.42
N THR A 193 23.36 14.66 -12.34
CA THR A 193 23.19 14.47 -13.79
C THR A 193 23.87 13.19 -14.27
N LEU A 194 25.10 12.91 -13.83
CA LEU A 194 25.80 11.65 -14.15
C LEU A 194 25.05 10.44 -13.59
N LEU A 195 24.57 10.51 -12.34
CA LEU A 195 23.83 9.42 -11.71
C LEU A 195 22.47 9.20 -12.41
N LEU A 196 21.76 10.27 -12.78
CA LEU A 196 20.56 10.20 -13.61
C LEU A 196 20.84 9.58 -14.98
N VAL A 197 21.93 9.97 -15.65
CA VAL A 197 22.34 9.39 -16.93
C VAL A 197 22.66 7.90 -16.79
N THR A 198 23.35 7.46 -15.72
CA THR A 198 23.59 6.02 -15.50
C THR A 198 22.33 5.23 -15.17
N VAL A 199 21.36 5.80 -14.45
CA VAL A 199 20.04 5.18 -14.21
C VAL A 199 19.25 5.09 -15.52
N VAL A 200 19.21 6.15 -16.33
CA VAL A 200 18.53 6.13 -17.65
C VAL A 200 19.19 5.13 -18.60
N LEU A 201 20.53 5.08 -18.65
CA LEU A 201 21.27 4.16 -19.51
C LEU A 201 21.12 2.69 -19.07
N THR A 202 21.06 2.40 -17.77
CA THR A 202 20.82 1.04 -17.27
C THR A 202 19.38 0.60 -17.50
N LEU A 203 18.38 1.48 -17.34
CA LEU A 203 16.98 1.20 -17.72
C LEU A 203 16.82 0.98 -19.24
N LEU A 204 17.54 1.75 -20.06
CA LEU A 204 17.59 1.55 -21.51
C LEU A 204 18.24 0.20 -21.87
N LEU A 205 19.35 -0.17 -21.22
CA LEU A 205 20.00 -1.46 -21.43
C LEU A 205 19.09 -2.63 -21.02
N VAL A 206 18.41 -2.54 -19.86
CA VAL A 206 17.47 -3.57 -19.39
C VAL A 206 16.29 -3.73 -20.35
N THR A 207 15.74 -2.64 -20.88
CA THR A 207 14.63 -2.71 -21.86
C THR A 207 15.09 -3.24 -23.23
N VAL A 208 16.29 -2.92 -23.69
CA VAL A 208 16.90 -3.54 -24.89
C VAL A 208 17.14 -5.04 -24.68
N VAL A 209 17.71 -5.45 -23.55
CA VAL A 209 17.93 -6.88 -23.23
C VAL A 209 16.59 -7.63 -23.15
N LEU A 210 15.58 -7.06 -22.50
CA LEU A 210 14.26 -7.69 -22.36
C LEU A 210 13.54 -7.82 -23.72
N THR A 211 13.65 -6.83 -24.61
CA THR A 211 13.06 -6.92 -25.95
C THR A 211 13.78 -7.93 -26.84
N LEU A 212 15.11 -8.03 -26.77
CA LEU A 212 15.88 -9.08 -27.47
C LEU A 212 15.53 -10.49 -26.97
N LEU A 213 15.38 -10.67 -25.65
CA LEU A 213 14.92 -11.93 -25.06
C LEU A 213 13.50 -12.29 -25.54
N LEU A 214 12.58 -11.32 -25.55
CA LEU A 214 11.22 -11.53 -26.06
C LEU A 214 11.21 -11.94 -27.53
N VAL A 215 11.99 -11.28 -28.39
CA VAL A 215 12.14 -11.64 -29.81
C VAL A 215 12.70 -13.05 -29.96
N SER A 216 13.69 -13.44 -29.16
CA SER A 216 14.24 -14.81 -29.16
C SER A 216 13.22 -15.87 -28.74
N VAL A 217 12.37 -15.58 -27.75
CA VAL A 217 11.28 -16.48 -27.33
C VAL A 217 10.20 -16.59 -28.43
N VAL A 218 9.81 -15.49 -29.06
CA VAL A 218 8.85 -15.50 -30.17
C VAL A 218 9.39 -16.28 -31.37
N LEU A 219 10.66 -16.10 -31.74
CA LEU A 219 11.30 -16.80 -32.86
C LEU A 219 11.43 -18.30 -32.61
N THR A 220 11.80 -18.72 -31.39
CA THR A 220 11.91 -20.14 -31.03
C THR A 220 10.53 -20.82 -30.97
N LEU A 221 9.50 -20.14 -30.46
CA LEU A 221 8.11 -20.65 -30.53
C LEU A 221 7.62 -20.80 -31.97
N LEU A 222 7.90 -19.82 -32.84
CA LEU A 222 7.54 -19.88 -34.27
C LEU A 222 8.27 -21.02 -34.99
N LEU A 223 9.56 -21.25 -34.69
CA LEU A 223 10.30 -22.39 -35.22
C LEU A 223 9.70 -23.73 -34.77
N VAL A 224 9.30 -23.87 -33.51
CA VAL A 224 8.62 -25.08 -33.00
C VAL A 224 7.29 -25.32 -33.74
N ILE A 225 6.50 -24.27 -34.00
CA ILE A 225 5.26 -24.38 -34.77
C ILE A 225 5.53 -24.84 -36.21
N VAL A 226 6.56 -24.31 -36.87
CA VAL A 226 6.95 -24.74 -38.23
C VAL A 226 7.40 -26.21 -38.23
N VAL A 227 8.21 -26.64 -37.27
CA VAL A 227 8.65 -28.05 -37.17
C VAL A 227 7.47 -28.99 -36.91
N LEU A 228 6.56 -28.64 -36.00
CA LEU A 228 5.38 -29.46 -35.70
C LEU A 228 4.39 -29.53 -36.88
N THR A 229 4.20 -28.45 -37.64
CA THR A 229 3.33 -28.47 -38.83
C THR A 229 3.94 -29.28 -39.96
N LEU A 230 5.25 -29.20 -40.21
CA LEU A 230 5.95 -30.07 -41.17
C LEU A 230 5.85 -31.56 -40.76
N LEU A 231 6.05 -31.87 -39.48
CA LEU A 231 5.90 -33.24 -38.96
C LEU A 231 4.47 -33.76 -39.19
N LEU A 232 3.45 -32.97 -38.85
CA LEU A 232 2.04 -33.32 -39.10
C LEU A 232 1.77 -33.58 -40.58
N VAL A 233 2.29 -32.74 -41.49
CA VAL A 233 2.15 -32.94 -42.94
C VAL A 233 2.80 -34.26 -43.39
N THR A 234 3.99 -34.61 -42.90
CA THR A 234 4.62 -35.90 -43.24
C THR A 234 3.86 -37.11 -42.71
N VAL A 235 3.24 -37.02 -41.52
CA VAL A 235 2.38 -38.08 -40.96
C VAL A 235 1.10 -38.23 -41.80
N VAL A 236 0.46 -37.13 -42.21
CA VAL A 236 -0.73 -37.18 -43.07
C VAL A 236 -0.40 -37.77 -44.45
N LEU A 237 0.72 -37.36 -45.06
CA LEU A 237 1.15 -37.88 -46.37
C LEU A 237 1.51 -39.37 -46.32
N THR A 238 2.17 -39.84 -45.26
CA THR A 238 2.50 -41.27 -45.11
C THR A 238 1.26 -42.13 -44.85
N LEU A 239 0.31 -41.66 -44.03
CA LEU A 239 -0.99 -42.34 -43.85
C LEU A 239 -1.81 -42.39 -45.15
N LEU A 240 -1.80 -41.31 -45.94
CA LEU A 240 -2.45 -41.29 -47.25
C LEU A 240 -1.79 -42.29 -48.21
N LEU A 241 -0.46 -42.33 -48.29
CA LEU A 241 0.29 -43.27 -49.13
C LEU A 241 0.01 -44.73 -48.73
N VAL A 242 0.03 -45.05 -47.43
CA VAL A 242 -0.31 -46.39 -46.91
C VAL A 242 -1.75 -46.76 -47.28
N THR A 243 -2.69 -45.82 -47.20
CA THR A 243 -4.08 -46.03 -47.61
C THR A 243 -4.20 -46.34 -49.10
N VAL A 244 -3.47 -45.62 -49.97
CA VAL A 244 -3.44 -45.86 -51.43
C VAL A 244 -2.80 -47.23 -51.75
N VAL A 245 -1.71 -47.60 -51.09
CA VAL A 245 -1.08 -48.92 -51.28
C VAL A 245 -2.02 -50.05 -50.85
N LEU A 246 -2.72 -49.90 -49.72
CA LEU A 246 -3.70 -50.89 -49.25
C LEU A 246 -4.91 -51.03 -50.18
N THR A 247 -5.45 -49.93 -50.74
CA THR A 247 -6.58 -50.01 -51.68
C THR A 247 -6.15 -50.62 -53.02
N LEU A 248 -4.96 -50.29 -53.53
CA LEU A 248 -4.41 -50.94 -54.73
C LEU A 248 -4.19 -52.44 -54.51
N LEU A 249 -3.61 -52.85 -53.36
CA LEU A 249 -3.45 -54.25 -53.00
C LEU A 249 -4.80 -54.98 -52.95
N LEU A 250 -5.80 -54.40 -52.26
CA LEU A 250 -7.15 -54.94 -52.20
C LEU A 250 -7.78 -55.11 -53.60
N VAL A 251 -7.63 -54.12 -54.48
CA VAL A 251 -8.10 -54.21 -55.87
C VAL A 251 -7.41 -55.35 -56.63
N THR A 252 -6.10 -55.54 -56.47
CA THR A 252 -5.40 -56.68 -57.11
C THR A 252 -5.86 -58.04 -56.57
N VAL A 253 -6.17 -58.15 -55.27
CA VAL A 253 -6.73 -59.38 -54.68
C VAL A 253 -8.15 -59.65 -55.19
N VAL A 254 -9.00 -58.62 -55.28
CA VAL A 254 -10.36 -58.76 -55.84
C VAL A 254 -10.31 -59.15 -57.32
N LEU A 255 -9.42 -58.55 -58.12
CA LEU A 255 -9.27 -58.88 -59.55
C LEU A 255 -8.71 -60.28 -59.78
N THR A 256 -7.76 -60.74 -58.96
CA THR A 256 -7.23 -62.12 -59.08
C THR A 256 -8.26 -63.16 -58.64
N LEU A 257 -9.03 -62.90 -57.57
CA LEU A 257 -10.16 -63.76 -57.20
C LEU A 257 -11.24 -63.81 -58.28
N LEU A 258 -11.59 -62.65 -58.88
CA LEU A 258 -12.54 -62.58 -59.99
C LEU A 258 -12.04 -63.39 -61.20
N LEU A 259 -10.77 -63.23 -61.58
CA LEU A 259 -10.16 -64.01 -62.66
C LEU A 259 -10.19 -65.51 -62.37
N VAL A 260 -9.87 -65.93 -61.14
CA VAL A 260 -9.97 -67.34 -60.72
C VAL A 260 -11.40 -67.85 -60.81
N THR A 261 -12.41 -67.08 -60.41
CA THR A 261 -13.83 -67.50 -60.58
C THR A 261 -14.27 -67.57 -62.04
N VAL A 262 -13.77 -66.69 -62.91
CA VAL A 262 -14.02 -66.76 -64.37
C VAL A 262 -13.36 -67.99 -64.98
N VAL A 263 -12.10 -68.30 -64.62
CA VAL A 263 -11.40 -69.50 -65.09
C VAL A 263 -12.09 -70.78 -64.58
N LEU A 264 -12.49 -70.82 -63.31
CA LEU A 264 -13.21 -71.98 -62.74
C LEU A 264 -14.61 -72.15 -63.34
N THR A 265 -15.34 -71.08 -63.64
CA THR A 265 -16.65 -71.19 -64.30
C THR A 265 -16.53 -71.57 -65.77
N LEU A 266 -15.52 -71.07 -66.50
CA LEU A 266 -15.20 -71.55 -67.86
C LEU A 266 -14.80 -73.03 -67.85
N LEU A 267 -13.94 -73.45 -66.91
CA LEU A 267 -13.57 -74.86 -66.75
C LEU A 267 -14.80 -75.71 -66.45
N LEU A 268 -15.65 -75.31 -65.50
CA LEU A 268 -16.91 -75.98 -65.19
C LEU A 268 -17.83 -76.04 -66.41
N VAL A 269 -17.94 -74.98 -67.21
CA VAL A 269 -18.72 -74.98 -68.45
C VAL A 269 -18.12 -75.93 -69.48
N THR A 270 -16.80 -76.04 -69.62
CA THR A 270 -16.19 -77.05 -70.50
C THR A 270 -16.39 -78.48 -69.99
N VAL A 271 -16.35 -78.72 -68.68
CA VAL A 271 -16.67 -80.02 -68.07
C VAL A 271 -18.14 -80.36 -68.24
N VAL A 272 -19.05 -79.40 -68.05
CA VAL A 272 -20.49 -79.58 -68.30
C VAL A 272 -20.77 -79.77 -69.78
N LEU A 273 -20.08 -79.09 -70.70
CA LEU A 273 -20.24 -79.29 -72.15
C LEU A 273 -19.66 -80.61 -72.65
N THR A 274 -18.55 -81.07 -72.07
CA THR A 274 -17.99 -82.40 -72.39
C THR A 274 -18.81 -83.51 -71.77
N LEU A 275 -19.34 -83.34 -70.56
CA LEU A 275 -20.35 -84.24 -69.98
C LEU A 275 -21.69 -84.17 -70.73
N LEU A 276 -22.10 -83.01 -71.27
CA LEU A 276 -23.27 -82.89 -72.13
C LEU A 276 -23.02 -83.57 -73.48
N LEU A 277 -21.84 -83.42 -74.07
CA LEU A 277 -21.48 -84.14 -75.30
C LEU A 277 -21.38 -85.65 -75.05
N VAL A 278 -20.76 -86.07 -73.94
CA VAL A 278 -20.70 -87.49 -73.55
C VAL A 278 -22.08 -88.02 -73.20
N THR A 279 -22.97 -87.24 -72.58
CA THR A 279 -24.37 -87.65 -72.34
C THR A 279 -25.26 -87.49 -73.57
N VAL A 280 -24.94 -86.68 -74.57
CA VAL A 280 -25.62 -86.63 -75.87
C VAL A 280 -25.14 -87.76 -76.77
N VAL A 281 -23.86 -88.13 -76.74
CA VAL A 281 -23.37 -89.36 -77.38
C VAL A 281 -23.93 -90.58 -76.65
N LEU A 282 -23.84 -90.63 -75.32
CA LEU A 282 -24.47 -91.67 -74.52
C LEU A 282 -25.99 -91.60 -74.56
N THR A 283 -26.67 -90.53 -74.99
CA THR A 283 -28.12 -90.50 -75.26
C THR A 283 -28.46 -90.43 -76.74
N LEU A 284 -27.51 -90.58 -77.65
CA LEU A 284 -27.75 -91.03 -79.02
C LEU A 284 -27.55 -92.55 -79.06
N LEU A 285 -26.53 -93.07 -78.36
CA LEU A 285 -26.40 -94.47 -78.00
C LEU A 285 -27.55 -94.92 -77.09
N LEU A 286 -27.84 -94.18 -76.02
CA LEU A 286 -28.99 -94.49 -75.17
C LEU A 286 -30.30 -94.13 -75.88
N VAL A 287 -30.48 -93.15 -76.77
CA VAL A 287 -31.73 -93.01 -77.57
C VAL A 287 -31.84 -94.00 -78.72
N THR A 288 -30.76 -94.65 -79.20
CA THR A 288 -30.91 -95.94 -79.90
C THR A 288 -31.31 -97.05 -78.93
N ALA A 289 -30.77 -97.04 -77.70
CA ALA A 289 -31.19 -97.93 -76.63
C ALA A 289 -32.55 -97.55 -75.97
N VAL A 290 -33.16 -96.40 -76.32
CA VAL A 290 -34.34 -95.75 -75.66
C VAL A 290 -35.47 -95.50 -76.67
N LEU A 291 -35.20 -95.47 -77.98
CA LEU A 291 -36.10 -96.11 -78.93
C LEU A 291 -36.23 -97.63 -78.66
N THR A 292 -35.39 -98.20 -77.80
CA THR A 292 -35.53 -99.57 -77.26
C THR A 292 -35.67 -99.68 -75.72
N LEU A 293 -35.84 -98.55 -74.99
CA LEU A 293 -36.06 -98.46 -73.51
C LEU A 293 -36.95 -97.30 -73.00
N LEU A 294 -37.26 -96.23 -73.76
CA LEU A 294 -38.56 -95.51 -73.69
C LEU A 294 -39.64 -96.24 -74.50
N LEU A 295 -39.22 -97.25 -75.28
CA LEU A 295 -39.99 -98.48 -75.51
C LEU A 295 -40.39 -99.17 -74.18
N VAL A 296 -39.74 -98.85 -73.04
CA VAL A 296 -39.85 -99.60 -71.76
C VAL A 296 -40.23 -98.75 -70.53
N SER A 297 -39.78 -97.49 -70.34
CA SER A 297 -40.35 -96.56 -69.33
C SER A 297 -39.94 -95.07 -69.53
N VAL A 298 -40.65 -93.98 -69.19
CA VAL A 298 -41.95 -93.66 -68.51
C VAL A 298 -41.86 -92.92 -67.14
N LEU A 299 -40.74 -92.87 -66.40
CA LEU A 299 -40.76 -92.47 -64.95
C LEU A 299 -39.71 -91.42 -64.44
N THR A 300 -40.11 -90.13 -64.38
CA THR A 300 -40.05 -89.04 -63.32
C THR A 300 -39.12 -89.06 -62.04
N LEU A 301 -38.76 -87.99 -61.24
CA LEU A 301 -38.59 -86.46 -61.29
C LEU A 301 -38.24 -85.73 -59.88
N ALA A 302 -37.57 -84.51 -59.79
CA ALA A 302 -37.53 -83.34 -58.75
C ALA A 302 -36.59 -83.21 -57.42
N VAL A 303 -36.59 -82.15 -56.49
CA VAL A 303 -35.86 -80.78 -56.43
C VAL A 303 -35.78 -79.93 -55.01
N HIS A 304 -34.93 -78.84 -54.81
CA HIS A 304 -34.90 -77.61 -53.81
C HIS A 304 -34.24 -77.63 -52.32
N THR A 305 -33.90 -76.62 -51.39
CA THR A 305 -33.50 -75.12 -51.12
C THR A 305 -33.13 -74.82 -49.56
N ARG A 306 -32.76 -73.71 -48.77
CA ARG A 306 -32.32 -72.20 -48.60
C ARG A 306 -32.03 -71.83 -47.04
N GLU A 307 -31.65 -70.71 -46.27
CA GLU A 307 -30.97 -69.30 -46.12
C GLU A 307 -30.91 -68.83 -44.56
N GLY A 308 -30.44 -67.74 -43.79
CA GLY A 308 -29.81 -66.31 -43.67
C GLY A 308 -29.60 -65.82 -42.12
N VAL A 309 -29.29 -64.63 -41.41
CA VAL A 309 -28.74 -63.15 -41.35
C VAL A 309 -28.78 -62.56 -39.81
N SER A 310 -28.33 -61.45 -39.04
CA SER A 310 -27.49 -60.12 -38.81
C SER A 310 -27.41 -59.70 -37.23
N GLY A 311 -26.95 -58.62 -36.42
CA GLY A 311 -26.32 -57.19 -36.27
C GLY A 311 -26.28 -56.67 -34.72
N ARG A 312 -25.93 -55.51 -33.98
CA ARG A 312 -25.25 -54.09 -33.86
C ARG A 312 -25.16 -53.57 -32.30
N SER A 313 -24.82 -52.40 -31.58
CA SER A 313 -24.23 -50.94 -31.48
C SER A 313 -24.20 -50.37 -29.93
N SER A 314 -23.83 -49.22 -29.21
CA SER A 314 -23.11 -47.81 -29.12
C SER A 314 -23.00 -47.23 -27.57
N VAL A 315 -22.70 -46.03 -26.86
CA VAL A 315 -22.45 -44.47 -26.84
C VAL A 315 -21.78 -43.83 -25.46
N VAL A 316 -21.49 -42.47 -25.17
CA VAL A 316 -20.67 -41.78 -24.00
C VAL A 316 -20.98 -40.25 -23.47
N PHE A 317 -20.46 -39.63 -22.31
CA PHE A 317 -20.73 -38.21 -21.64
C PHE A 317 -19.69 -37.42 -20.63
N PRO A 318 -19.75 -36.04 -20.26
CA PRO A 318 -18.86 -35.17 -19.31
C PRO A 318 -19.42 -33.98 -18.30
N ARG A 319 -18.62 -32.99 -17.68
CA ARG A 319 -18.97 -31.94 -16.57
C ARG A 319 -18.17 -30.53 -16.38
N GLY A 320 -18.52 -29.59 -15.42
CA GLY A 320 -17.92 -28.22 -14.96
C GLY A 320 -18.44 -27.64 -13.56
N PRO A 321 -18.40 -26.35 -12.97
CA PRO A 321 -17.73 -24.95 -13.07
C PRO A 321 -17.37 -24.12 -11.70
N SER A 322 -17.02 -22.76 -11.61
CA SER A 322 -16.94 -21.86 -10.33
C SER A 322 -16.77 -20.25 -10.42
N GLN A 323 -16.43 -19.44 -9.34
CA GLN A 323 -16.74 -17.95 -9.06
C GLN A 323 -15.69 -16.96 -8.36
N HIS A 324 -16.03 -15.62 -8.17
CA HIS A 324 -15.90 -14.67 -6.97
C HIS A 324 -15.36 -13.17 -7.08
N THR A 325 -15.22 -12.41 -5.95
CA THR A 325 -15.36 -10.89 -5.81
C THR A 325 -14.62 -10.19 -4.61
N ASN A 326 -14.23 -8.88 -4.65
CA ASN A 326 -14.43 -7.81 -3.57
C ASN A 326 -13.82 -6.37 -3.82
N GLY A 327 -14.04 -5.38 -2.92
CA GLY A 327 -13.75 -3.91 -3.05
C GLY A 327 -12.59 -3.26 -2.21
N LYS A 328 -12.55 -1.91 -2.11
CA LYS A 328 -11.40 -1.09 -1.58
C LYS A 328 -11.79 0.20 -0.80
N VAL A 329 -10.88 0.71 0.05
CA VAL A 329 -10.96 1.99 0.81
C VAL A 329 -9.91 3.02 0.31
N LYS A 330 -10.18 4.34 0.51
CA LYS A 330 -9.50 5.50 -0.13
C LYS A 330 -8.19 5.97 0.54
N LEU A 331 -7.52 6.93 -0.09
CA LEU A 331 -6.06 7.17 -0.03
C LEU A 331 -5.61 8.49 0.65
N GLY A 332 -6.51 9.44 0.92
CA GLY A 332 -6.16 10.87 1.03
C GLY A 332 -5.69 11.44 2.38
N MET A 333 -5.37 10.62 3.40
CA MET A 333 -5.20 11.13 4.78
C MET A 333 -3.86 11.87 5.02
N PHE A 334 -2.77 11.35 4.42
CA PHE A 334 -1.43 11.48 5.03
C PHE A 334 -0.45 12.48 4.37
N CYS A 335 -0.87 13.28 3.38
CA CYS A 335 0.00 14.36 2.85
C CYS A 335 0.17 15.50 3.88
N SER A 336 -0.95 15.85 4.52
CA SER A 336 -1.18 16.94 5.49
C SER A 336 -0.03 17.25 6.45
N GLN A 337 0.55 16.24 7.09
CA GLN A 337 1.60 16.38 8.11
C GLN A 337 2.93 16.90 7.56
N LEU A 338 3.20 16.71 6.27
CA LEU A 338 4.52 16.95 5.67
C LEU A 338 4.57 18.26 4.90
N ASP A 339 3.44 18.63 4.30
CA ASP A 339 3.13 20.01 3.94
C ASP A 339 3.33 20.95 5.15
N ALA A 340 2.96 20.50 6.36
CA ALA A 340 3.13 21.26 7.60
C ALA A 340 4.61 21.45 8.00
N LEU A 341 5.45 20.41 7.88
CA LEU A 341 6.87 20.53 8.19
C LEU A 341 7.61 21.39 7.17
N GLU A 342 7.35 21.21 5.87
CA GLU A 342 7.92 22.09 4.85
C GLU A 342 7.46 23.55 5.06
N TYR A 343 6.19 23.77 5.42
CA TYR A 343 5.67 25.08 5.74
C TYR A 343 6.41 25.75 6.90
N ILE A 344 6.51 25.12 8.08
CA ILE A 344 7.17 25.76 9.23
C ILE A 344 8.67 25.96 8.98
N HIS A 345 9.31 25.03 8.26
CA HIS A 345 10.71 25.17 7.82
C HIS A 345 10.86 26.36 6.86
N SER A 346 9.92 26.57 5.93
CA SER A 346 9.91 27.75 5.03
C SER A 346 9.76 29.08 5.79
N LYS A 347 9.03 29.10 6.91
CA LYS A 347 8.91 30.29 7.78
C LYS A 347 10.10 30.46 8.75
N GLY A 348 11.09 29.56 8.69
CA GLY A 348 12.33 29.62 9.47
C GLY A 348 12.24 29.03 10.88
N TYR A 349 11.26 28.15 11.13
CA TYR A 349 11.02 27.48 12.41
C TYR A 349 11.24 25.96 12.32
N CYS A 350 11.82 25.36 13.36
CA CYS A 350 11.79 23.92 13.64
C CYS A 350 10.81 23.65 14.78
N HIS A 351 10.23 22.45 14.83
CA HIS A 351 9.26 22.09 15.88
C HIS A 351 9.93 21.58 17.16
N ALA A 352 11.08 20.90 17.04
CA ALA A 352 11.85 20.26 18.11
C ALA A 352 11.14 19.12 18.90
N ASP A 353 9.83 18.90 18.72
CA ASP A 353 9.03 17.94 19.49
C ASP A 353 7.92 17.27 18.64
N ILE A 354 8.32 16.67 17.51
CA ILE A 354 7.41 15.93 16.64
C ILE A 354 7.13 14.57 17.27
N LYS A 355 5.87 14.30 17.64
CA LYS A 355 5.49 13.02 18.23
C LYS A 355 4.01 12.71 18.04
N GLY A 356 3.63 11.44 18.22
CA GLY A 356 2.24 10.98 18.04
C GLY A 356 1.18 11.71 18.87
N SER A 357 1.51 12.27 20.04
CA SER A 357 0.57 13.07 20.85
C SER A 357 0.34 14.49 20.30
N ASN A 358 1.28 14.97 19.48
CA ASN A 358 1.29 16.33 18.91
C ASN A 358 0.75 16.32 17.46
N LEU A 359 0.25 15.16 17.00
CA LEU A 359 -0.33 14.92 15.69
C LEU A 359 -1.78 14.51 15.87
N LEU A 360 -2.73 15.40 15.59
CA LEU A 360 -4.16 15.18 15.86
C LEU A 360 -4.98 15.17 14.56
N LEU A 361 -6.04 14.35 14.53
CA LEU A 361 -7.00 14.32 13.42
C LEU A 361 -7.96 15.51 13.46
N GLY A 362 -8.49 15.94 12.32
CA GLY A 362 -9.55 16.96 12.25
C GLY A 362 -10.81 16.54 13.00
N HIS A 363 -11.45 17.47 13.73
CA HIS A 363 -12.67 17.16 14.48
C HIS A 363 -13.95 17.21 13.61
N ARG A 364 -13.94 18.01 12.53
CA ARG A 364 -15.13 18.27 11.71
C ARG A 364 -15.48 17.07 10.83
N LYS A 365 -16.78 16.85 10.61
CA LYS A 365 -17.28 15.80 9.71
C LYS A 365 -16.74 15.99 8.28
N GLY A 366 -16.12 14.96 7.72
CA GLY A 366 -15.40 15.00 6.44
C GLY A 366 -13.93 15.42 6.54
N ALA A 367 -13.44 15.90 7.69
CA ALA A 367 -12.04 16.27 7.94
C ALA A 367 -11.33 15.30 8.90
N GLU A 368 -11.97 14.21 9.30
CA GLU A 368 -11.44 13.19 10.24
C GLU A 368 -10.18 12.49 9.71
N HIS A 369 -9.88 12.65 8.42
CA HIS A 369 -8.70 12.12 7.75
C HIS A 369 -7.49 13.09 7.75
N GLN A 370 -7.65 14.33 8.22
CA GLN A 370 -6.63 15.38 8.09
C GLN A 370 -5.77 15.45 9.36
N VAL A 371 -4.45 15.24 9.24
CA VAL A 371 -3.50 15.26 10.36
C VAL A 371 -2.94 16.67 10.53
N HIS A 372 -3.01 17.20 11.75
CA HIS A 372 -2.52 18.52 12.13
C HIS A 372 -1.39 18.39 13.13
N LEU A 373 -0.35 19.20 12.97
CA LEU A 373 0.78 19.33 13.88
C LEU A 373 0.53 20.48 14.87
N LEU A 374 0.70 20.20 16.17
CA LEU A 374 0.33 21.05 17.30
C LEU A 374 1.40 21.05 18.41
N ASP A 375 1.24 21.96 19.37
CA ASP A 375 2.15 22.23 20.49
C ASP A 375 3.53 22.75 20.06
N PHE A 376 3.52 23.97 19.51
CA PHE A 376 4.73 24.69 19.13
C PHE A 376 5.48 25.28 20.35
N GLY A 377 5.24 24.77 21.57
CA GLY A 377 5.82 25.29 22.81
C GLY A 377 7.35 25.18 22.92
N LEU A 378 7.96 24.26 22.17
CA LEU A 378 9.43 24.11 22.07
C LEU A 378 10.02 24.66 20.76
N ALA A 379 9.19 25.24 19.88
CA ALA A 379 9.59 25.58 18.51
C ALA A 379 10.69 26.65 18.43
N ILE A 380 11.69 26.42 17.58
CA ILE A 380 12.94 27.19 17.51
C ILE A 380 13.06 27.88 16.16
N ARG A 381 13.40 29.17 16.16
CA ARG A 381 13.66 29.93 14.94
C ARG A 381 15.10 29.73 14.47
N PHE A 382 15.32 28.74 13.60
CA PHE A 382 16.64 28.46 13.01
C PHE A 382 17.03 29.44 11.88
N ALA A 383 16.10 30.23 11.34
CA ALA A 383 16.40 31.21 10.28
C ALA A 383 15.68 32.55 10.46
N LYS A 384 16.38 33.65 10.20
CA LYS A 384 15.88 35.03 10.33
C LYS A 384 16.18 35.82 9.06
N ASN A 385 15.10 36.19 8.35
CA ASN A 385 15.13 36.95 7.10
C ASN A 385 15.97 36.22 6.02
N GLY A 386 15.59 34.98 5.71
CA GLY A 386 16.30 34.09 4.77
C GLY A 386 17.58 33.45 5.34
N ARG A 387 18.38 34.21 6.09
CA ARG A 387 19.66 33.74 6.64
C ARG A 387 19.46 32.71 7.75
N HIS A 388 20.23 31.63 7.68
CA HIS A 388 20.35 30.63 8.75
C HIS A 388 21.02 31.27 9.98
N VAL A 389 20.63 30.83 11.18
CA VAL A 389 21.39 31.07 12.40
C VAL A 389 22.56 30.08 12.43
N GLU A 390 23.72 30.48 12.97
CA GLU A 390 24.86 29.58 13.12
C GLU A 390 24.53 28.37 14.00
N PHE A 391 25.26 27.27 13.82
CA PHE A 391 25.08 26.11 14.70
C PHE A 391 25.52 26.48 16.12
N TRP A 392 24.60 26.36 17.06
CA TRP A 392 24.81 26.67 18.48
C TRP A 392 24.14 25.62 19.36
N GLN A 393 24.74 25.40 20.54
CA GLN A 393 24.32 24.43 21.55
C GLN A 393 23.98 25.21 22.83
N ASP A 394 22.76 25.01 23.36
CA ASP A 394 22.34 25.58 24.64
C ASP A 394 22.19 24.45 25.66
N GLU A 395 23.13 24.29 26.58
CA GLU A 395 23.10 23.26 27.62
C GLU A 395 21.81 23.31 28.46
N ARG A 396 21.17 24.48 28.57
CA ARG A 396 19.88 24.68 29.26
C ARG A 396 18.70 24.03 28.55
N ARG A 397 18.93 23.58 27.31
CA ARG A 397 17.99 22.90 26.41
C ARG A 397 18.50 21.50 26.03
N ALA A 398 19.54 21.01 26.69
CA ALA A 398 19.99 19.63 26.51
C ALA A 398 18.81 18.68 26.79
N HIS A 399 18.55 17.79 25.85
CA HIS A 399 17.47 16.80 25.87
C HIS A 399 16.05 17.39 25.77
N ASP A 400 15.88 18.63 25.30
CA ASP A 400 14.56 19.22 25.00
C ASP A 400 13.73 18.33 24.05
N GLY A 401 12.41 18.28 24.29
CA GLY A 401 11.45 17.43 23.57
C GLY A 401 11.27 16.05 24.23
N THR A 402 10.39 15.21 23.68
CA THR A 402 10.20 13.84 24.22
C THR A 402 11.43 12.97 23.98
N LEU A 403 11.99 12.42 25.06
CA LEU A 403 13.31 11.79 25.08
C LEU A 403 13.42 10.54 24.20
N GLU A 404 12.34 9.76 24.02
CA GLU A 404 12.28 8.65 23.07
C GLU A 404 12.66 9.08 21.65
N PHE A 405 12.18 10.26 21.24
CA PHE A 405 12.24 10.74 19.86
C PHE A 405 13.22 11.89 19.64
N THR A 406 13.67 12.62 20.67
CA THR A 406 14.49 13.81 20.45
C THR A 406 15.82 13.51 19.75
N SER A 407 16.23 14.37 18.81
CA SER A 407 17.37 14.13 17.93
C SER A 407 18.73 14.13 18.65
N ARG A 408 19.76 13.51 18.06
CA ARG A 408 21.13 13.51 18.60
C ARG A 408 21.74 14.91 18.76
N ASP A 409 21.30 15.89 17.95
CA ASP A 409 21.65 17.31 18.13
C ASP A 409 21.01 17.87 19.42
N ALA A 410 19.73 17.56 19.65
CA ALA A 410 18.93 18.10 20.74
C ALA A 410 19.34 17.54 22.11
N HIS A 411 19.92 16.34 22.17
CA HIS A 411 20.63 15.88 23.38
C HIS A 411 21.77 16.83 23.81
N HIS A 412 22.29 17.67 22.92
CA HIS A 412 23.26 18.73 23.23
C HIS A 412 22.66 20.14 23.11
N GLY A 413 21.33 20.27 23.16
CA GLY A 413 20.62 21.55 23.06
C GLY A 413 20.70 22.26 21.70
N ALA A 414 21.12 21.57 20.64
CA ALA A 414 21.08 22.07 19.28
C ALA A 414 19.83 21.56 18.56
N HIS A 415 19.09 22.43 17.88
CA HIS A 415 17.88 22.04 17.16
C HIS A 415 17.89 22.60 15.74
N SER A 416 17.45 21.78 14.79
CA SER A 416 17.66 22.03 13.37
C SER A 416 16.64 21.27 12.51
N ARG A 417 16.56 21.61 11.22
CA ARG A 417 15.69 20.93 10.25
C ARG A 417 16.01 19.43 10.14
N ARG A 418 17.29 19.04 10.27
CA ARG A 418 17.70 17.63 10.33
C ARG A 418 17.27 16.96 11.64
N GLY A 419 17.24 17.71 12.75
CA GLY A 419 16.73 17.25 14.03
C GLY A 419 15.24 16.89 13.97
N ASP A 420 14.40 17.77 13.40
CA ASP A 420 12.98 17.47 13.17
C ASP A 420 12.77 16.18 12.32
N LEU A 421 13.57 16.01 11.26
CA LEU A 421 13.51 14.83 10.39
C LEU A 421 13.99 13.55 11.09
N GLU A 422 15.02 13.63 11.93
CA GLU A 422 15.51 12.51 12.75
C GLU A 422 14.47 12.09 13.80
N THR A 423 13.88 13.06 14.51
CA THR A 423 12.78 12.86 15.46
C THR A 423 11.58 12.17 14.81
N LEU A 424 11.21 12.59 13.60
CA LEU A 424 10.14 11.96 12.82
C LEU A 424 10.53 10.55 12.33
N GLY A 425 11.80 10.31 11.98
CA GLY A 425 12.31 8.98 11.65
C GLY A 425 12.18 7.98 12.81
N TYR A 426 12.46 8.40 14.05
CA TYR A 426 12.24 7.56 15.23
C TYR A 426 10.75 7.30 15.51
N ASN A 427 9.85 8.27 15.24
CA ASN A 427 8.40 8.03 15.30
C ASN A 427 7.95 6.97 14.29
N LEU A 428 8.33 7.10 13.01
CA LEU A 428 8.02 6.08 11.97
C LEU A 428 8.47 4.69 12.40
N LEU A 429 9.70 4.58 12.91
CA LEU A 429 10.29 3.32 13.31
C LEU A 429 9.48 2.70 14.45
N GLN A 430 9.15 3.49 15.50
CA GLN A 430 8.29 3.04 16.59
C GLN A 430 6.91 2.58 16.08
N TRP A 431 6.29 3.30 15.14
CA TRP A 431 4.99 2.93 14.58
C TRP A 431 4.99 1.61 13.78
N LEU A 432 6.14 1.22 13.23
CA LEU A 432 6.36 -0.05 12.52
C LEU A 432 6.69 -1.21 13.45
N CYS A 433 7.75 -1.11 14.25
CA CYS A 433 8.19 -2.23 15.11
C CYS A 433 7.35 -2.35 16.39
N GLY A 434 6.80 -1.23 16.86
CA GLY A 434 5.97 -1.09 18.05
C GLY A 434 6.72 -0.62 19.30
N ARG A 435 8.06 -0.53 19.25
CA ARG A 435 8.92 -0.08 20.37
C ARG A 435 10.33 0.25 19.88
N LEU A 436 10.92 1.38 20.30
CA LEU A 436 12.31 1.71 19.97
C LEU A 436 13.31 0.92 20.85
N PRO A 437 14.54 0.63 20.37
CA PRO A 437 15.51 -0.17 21.14
C PRO A 437 15.95 0.41 22.49
N TRP A 438 15.77 1.72 22.69
CA TRP A 438 16.09 2.46 23.91
C TRP A 438 14.87 2.78 24.78
N GLU A 439 13.66 2.36 24.35
CA GLU A 439 12.37 2.64 25.02
C GLU A 439 12.07 1.68 26.19
N ASP A 440 13.11 1.26 26.92
CA ASP A 440 12.97 0.45 28.13
C ASP A 440 12.78 1.33 29.36
N ALA A 441 11.74 1.05 30.16
CA ALA A 441 11.25 1.98 31.18
C ALA A 441 12.29 2.29 32.29
N ALA A 442 13.23 1.38 32.52
CA ALA A 442 14.34 1.57 33.45
C ALA A 442 15.51 2.38 32.87
N THR A 443 15.59 2.54 31.55
CA THR A 443 16.74 3.15 30.84
C THR A 443 16.37 4.41 30.04
N ILE A 444 15.10 4.57 29.67
CA ILE A 444 14.60 5.75 28.94
C ILE A 444 14.69 7.03 29.77
N VAL A 445 14.76 6.90 31.10
CA VAL A 445 14.93 8.01 32.05
C VAL A 445 16.37 8.54 32.13
N ASP A 446 17.33 7.88 31.49
CA ASP A 446 18.74 8.30 31.39
C ASP A 446 18.98 8.92 30.00
N PRO A 447 19.15 10.25 29.90
CA PRO A 447 19.34 10.91 28.61
C PRO A 447 20.65 10.55 27.91
N GLU A 448 21.70 10.19 28.66
CA GLU A 448 23.02 9.81 28.12
C GLU A 448 22.98 8.39 27.56
N TYR A 449 22.33 7.45 28.26
CA TYR A 449 22.04 6.13 27.71
C TYR A 449 21.26 6.25 26.39
N VAL A 450 20.20 7.06 26.37
CA VAL A 450 19.37 7.26 25.18
C VAL A 450 20.17 7.91 24.04
N HIS A 451 21.04 8.88 24.35
CA HIS A 451 21.95 9.46 23.36
C HIS A 451 22.90 8.41 22.78
N LEU A 452 23.55 7.63 23.65
CA LEU A 452 24.53 6.61 23.28
C LEU A 452 23.90 5.51 22.42
N GLN A 453 22.69 5.06 22.76
CA GLN A 453 21.93 4.10 21.94
C GLN A 453 21.63 4.70 20.54
N LYS A 454 21.08 5.92 20.46
CA LYS A 454 20.82 6.59 19.17
C LYS A 454 22.09 6.75 18.35
N LYS A 455 23.20 7.17 18.95
CA LYS A 455 24.51 7.28 18.29
C LYS A 455 25.03 5.93 17.77
N THR A 456 24.93 4.88 18.59
CA THR A 456 25.36 3.51 18.23
C THR A 456 24.54 2.95 17.07
N PHE A 457 23.21 3.06 17.15
CA PHE A 457 22.30 2.55 16.12
C PHE A 457 22.34 3.35 14.82
N MET A 458 22.52 4.68 14.88
CA MET A 458 22.68 5.50 13.67
C MET A 458 24.04 5.25 12.97
N ASN A 459 25.06 4.79 13.69
CA ASN A 459 26.31 4.31 13.11
C ASN A 459 26.21 2.88 12.54
N ASN A 460 25.14 2.12 12.86
CA ASN A 460 24.92 0.76 12.38
C ASN A 460 23.43 0.49 12.11
N ILE A 461 22.89 1.13 11.07
CA ILE A 461 21.49 0.99 10.64
C ILE A 461 21.08 -0.48 10.41
N PRO A 462 21.91 -1.39 9.84
CA PRO A 462 21.56 -2.81 9.77
C PRO A 462 21.31 -3.47 11.14
N GLN A 463 22.07 -3.10 12.18
CA GLN A 463 21.85 -3.57 13.54
C GLN A 463 20.56 -2.99 14.16
N LEU A 464 20.25 -1.71 13.89
CA LEU A 464 18.98 -1.09 14.28
C LEU A 464 17.79 -1.84 13.69
N MET A 465 17.81 -2.09 12.37
CA MET A 465 16.74 -2.78 11.67
C MET A 465 16.56 -4.22 12.19
N ARG A 466 17.65 -4.97 12.42
CA ARG A 466 17.58 -6.32 13.04
C ARG A 466 16.99 -6.29 14.46
N ARG A 467 17.27 -5.26 15.26
CA ARG A 467 16.73 -5.11 16.63
C ARG A 467 15.25 -4.74 16.63
N CYS A 468 14.80 -3.95 15.65
CA CYS A 468 13.40 -3.56 15.49
C CYS A 468 12.52 -4.65 14.82
N PHE A 469 13.08 -5.47 13.93
CA PHE A 469 12.34 -6.46 13.13
C PHE A 469 12.91 -7.89 13.27
N PRO A 470 12.92 -8.50 14.48
CA PRO A 470 13.54 -9.80 14.72
C PRO A 470 12.87 -10.99 14.03
N HIS A 471 11.66 -10.82 13.48
CA HIS A 471 10.82 -11.90 12.91
C HIS A 471 10.16 -11.48 11.58
N SER A 472 10.78 -10.61 10.79
CA SER A 472 10.18 -10.11 9.54
C SER A 472 11.26 -9.73 8.52
N GLN A 473 10.98 -9.94 7.22
CA GLN A 473 11.82 -9.38 6.15
C GLN A 473 11.81 -7.85 6.21
N PHE A 474 12.93 -7.24 5.82
CA PHE A 474 13.10 -5.80 5.93
C PHE A 474 12.22 -5.05 4.92
N PRO A 475 11.63 -3.89 5.27
CA PRO A 475 10.92 -3.02 4.33
C PRO A 475 11.76 -2.36 3.21
N GLY A 476 12.86 -3.00 2.77
CA GLY A 476 13.83 -2.47 1.81
C GLY A 476 14.74 -3.53 1.18
N GLU A 477 14.34 -4.80 1.14
CA GLU A 477 14.96 -5.87 0.33
C GLU A 477 14.10 -6.22 -0.90
N VAL A 478 13.60 -5.19 -1.60
CA VAL A 478 12.74 -5.29 -2.80
C VAL A 478 13.23 -4.33 -3.87
#